data_AF-A0A7V8XTP2-F1
#
_entry.id   AF-A0A7V8XTP2-F1
#
_cell.length_a   1.000
_cell.length_b   1.000
_cell.length_c   1.000
_cell.angle_alpha   90.00
_cell.angle_beta   90.00
_cell.angle_gamma   90.00
#
_symmetry.space_group_name_H-M   'P 1'
#
loop_
_entity.id
_entity.type
_entity.pdbx_description
1 polymer ?
#
loop_
_entity_poly.entity_id
_entity_poly.type
_entity_poly.pdbx_seq_one_letter_code
_entity_poly.pdbx_strand_id
1 'polypeptide(L)'
;MLERLQNEGKVVAIGATHYSPSAFADLAALMNTGRISAIQVPYNPLERDIEQRILPLAADLDLGVVLMRPYGEGSLVRQSPLRSELAAFAPFGVTTWPQVLLKWGLSDPRCHVTIPATF
;
A
#
# COMPACT_ATOMS: atom_id res chain seq x y z
N MET A 1 22.21 -12.59 -1.29
CA MET A 1 22.15 -12.45 -2.77
C MET A 1 21.73 -11.04 -3.19
N LEU A 2 20.58 -10.52 -2.71
CA LEU A 2 20.12 -9.18 -3.07
C LEU A 2 21.07 -8.05 -2.64
N GLU A 3 21.61 -8.10 -1.41
CA GLU A 3 22.61 -7.12 -0.94
C GLU A 3 23.88 -7.12 -1.78
N ARG A 4 24.32 -8.28 -2.27
CA ARG A 4 25.46 -8.36 -3.21
C ARG A 4 25.13 -7.60 -4.51
N LEU A 5 23.93 -7.77 -5.05
CA LEU A 5 23.49 -7.06 -6.25
C LEU A 5 23.37 -5.55 -6.00
N GLN A 6 22.98 -5.14 -4.79
CA GLN A 6 22.94 -3.74 -4.39
C GLN A 6 24.36 -3.14 -4.28
N ASN A 7 25.29 -3.87 -3.65
CA ASN A 7 26.70 -3.46 -3.55
C ASN A 7 27.40 -3.41 -4.92
N GLU A 8 26.98 -4.25 -5.86
CA GLU A 8 27.42 -4.21 -7.27
C GLU A 8 26.74 -3.09 -8.10
N GLY A 9 25.84 -2.31 -7.50
CA GLY A 9 25.12 -1.22 -8.17
C GLY A 9 24.03 -1.68 -9.17
N LYS A 10 23.68 -2.98 -9.17
CA LYS A 10 22.67 -3.55 -10.08
C LYS A 10 21.24 -3.38 -9.57
N VAL A 11 21.08 -3.15 -8.27
CA VAL A 11 19.81 -2.94 -7.58
C VAL A 11 19.95 -1.70 -6.70
N VAL A 12 19.01 -0.76 -6.76
CA VAL A 12 19.07 0.47 -5.95
C VAL A 12 18.37 0.33 -4.61
N ALA A 13 17.38 -0.56 -4.51
CA ALA A 13 16.56 -0.75 -3.32
C ALA A 13 16.12 -2.21 -3.19
N ILE A 14 16.01 -2.69 -1.95
CA ILE A 14 15.51 -4.02 -1.62
C ILE A 14 14.20 -3.83 -0.86
N GLY A 15 13.14 -4.49 -1.29
CA GLY A 15 11.85 -4.46 -0.60
C GLY A 15 11.35 -5.86 -0.25
N ALA A 16 10.30 -5.89 0.57
CA ALA A 16 9.58 -7.11 0.91
C ALA A 16 8.07 -6.95 0.63
N THR A 17 7.39 -8.05 0.33
CA THR A 17 5.94 -8.04 0.09
C THR A 17 5.28 -9.20 0.81
N HIS A 18 4.06 -8.98 1.33
CA HIS A 18 3.20 -10.08 1.75
C HIS A 18 1.72 -9.69 1.66
N TYR A 19 0.89 -10.62 1.20
CA TYR A 19 -0.55 -10.43 1.05
C TYR A 19 -1.41 -10.91 2.22
N SER A 20 -0.83 -11.58 3.23
CA SER A 20 -1.60 -12.24 4.30
C SER A 20 -1.33 -11.59 5.65
N PRO A 21 -2.38 -11.22 6.41
CA PRO A 21 -2.23 -10.72 7.78
C PRO A 21 -1.47 -11.69 8.70
N SER A 22 -1.61 -13.00 8.47
CA SER A 22 -0.95 -14.04 9.28
C SER A 22 0.58 -13.94 9.26
N ALA A 23 1.15 -13.29 8.25
CA ALA A 23 2.59 -13.17 8.07
C ALA A 23 3.12 -11.75 8.39
N PHE A 24 2.27 -10.86 8.89
CA PHE A 24 2.71 -9.51 9.28
C PHE A 24 3.65 -9.53 10.47
N ALA A 25 3.60 -10.56 11.32
CA ALA A 25 4.61 -10.75 12.36
C ALA A 25 6.02 -10.98 11.76
N ASP A 26 6.11 -11.85 10.75
CA ASP A 26 7.37 -12.15 10.06
C ASP A 26 7.86 -10.96 9.23
N LEU A 27 6.94 -10.25 8.56
CA LEU A 27 7.25 -9.01 7.84
C LEU A 27 7.81 -7.96 8.80
N ALA A 28 7.18 -7.76 9.97
CA ALA A 28 7.66 -6.83 10.98
C ALA A 28 9.04 -7.24 11.52
N ALA A 29 9.29 -8.54 11.72
CA ALA A 29 10.62 -9.04 12.10
C ALA A 29 11.67 -8.71 11.01
N LEU A 30 11.34 -8.89 9.73
CA LEU A 30 12.21 -8.53 8.61
C LEU A 30 12.47 -7.02 8.53
N MET A 31 11.43 -6.18 8.70
CA MET A 31 11.56 -4.72 8.71
C MET A 31 12.61 -4.26 9.74
N ASN A 32 12.58 -4.84 10.94
CA ASN A 32 13.52 -4.53 12.03
C ASN A 32 14.97 -4.96 11.76
N THR A 33 15.25 -5.73 10.70
CA THR A 33 16.63 -6.10 10.36
C THR A 33 17.41 -4.96 9.70
N GLY A 34 16.73 -3.92 9.21
CA GLY A 34 17.34 -2.82 8.45
C GLY A 34 17.82 -3.22 7.04
N ARG A 35 17.44 -4.41 6.55
CA ARG A 35 17.90 -4.96 5.27
C ARG A 35 17.02 -4.58 4.07
N ILE A 36 15.89 -3.92 4.33
CA ILE A 36 14.92 -3.50 3.32
C ILE A 36 14.68 -2.01 3.43
N SER A 37 14.34 -1.36 2.32
CA SER A 37 14.02 0.07 2.25
C SER A 37 12.56 0.33 1.88
N ALA A 38 11.80 -0.71 1.53
CA ALA A 38 10.38 -0.58 1.21
C ALA A 38 9.58 -1.85 1.50
N ILE A 39 8.29 -1.69 1.72
CA ILE A 39 7.30 -2.77 1.80
C ILE A 39 6.21 -2.61 0.76
N GLN A 40 5.65 -3.73 0.31
CA GLN A 40 4.43 -3.77 -0.49
C GLN A 40 3.38 -4.64 0.20
N VAL A 41 2.22 -4.06 0.53
CA VAL A 41 1.21 -4.70 1.40
C VAL A 41 -0.21 -4.37 0.94
N PRO A 42 -1.20 -5.24 1.22
CA PRO A 42 -2.58 -4.95 0.87
C PRO A 42 -3.10 -3.80 1.75
N TYR A 43 -3.71 -2.80 1.12
CA TYR A 43 -4.41 -1.75 1.85
C TYR A 43 -5.55 -1.17 1.04
N ASN A 44 -6.76 -1.32 1.57
CA ASN A 44 -7.99 -0.79 0.99
C ASN A 44 -9.08 -0.75 2.08
N PRO A 45 -10.28 -0.19 1.82
CA PRO A 45 -11.34 -0.13 2.82
C PRO A 45 -11.77 -1.46 3.45
N LEU A 46 -11.49 -2.61 2.82
CA LEU A 46 -11.80 -3.95 3.34
C LEU A 46 -10.60 -4.62 4.04
N GLU A 47 -9.37 -4.31 3.62
CA GLU A 47 -8.13 -4.89 4.16
C GLU A 47 -7.32 -3.79 4.89
N ARG A 48 -7.51 -3.68 6.20
CA ARG A 48 -6.98 -2.58 7.04
C ARG A 48 -6.01 -3.02 8.14
N ASP A 49 -5.66 -4.31 8.17
CA ASP A 49 -4.85 -4.92 9.24
C ASP A 49 -3.47 -4.27 9.42
N ILE A 50 -2.90 -3.69 8.35
CA ILE A 50 -1.59 -3.03 8.40
C ILE A 50 -1.58 -1.77 9.28
N GLU A 51 -2.74 -1.15 9.54
CA GLU A 51 -2.85 0.09 10.33
C GLU A 51 -2.39 -0.10 11.77
N GLN A 52 -2.56 -1.30 12.32
CA GLN A 52 -2.29 -1.57 13.74
C GLN A 52 -0.80 -1.63 14.07
N ARG A 53 0.03 -2.10 13.13
CA ARG A 53 1.45 -2.39 13.41
C ARG A 53 2.39 -2.12 12.25
N ILE A 54 2.01 -2.48 11.03
CA ILE A 54 2.91 -2.40 9.87
C ILE A 54 3.12 -0.94 9.44
N LEU A 55 2.06 -0.14 9.32
CA LEU A 55 2.20 1.28 8.96
C LEU A 55 2.94 2.11 10.02
N PRO A 56 2.65 1.99 11.33
CA PRO A 56 3.46 2.63 12.35
C PRO A 56 4.94 2.23 12.27
N LEU A 57 5.23 0.93 12.16
CA LEU A 57 6.62 0.45 12.09
C LEU A 57 7.35 0.93 10.83
N ALA A 58 6.66 0.99 9.68
CA ALA A 58 7.23 1.53 8.46
C ALA A 58 7.60 3.00 8.61
N ALA A 59 6.77 3.79 9.31
CA ALA A 59 7.06 5.19 9.59
C ALA A 59 8.24 5.35 10.56
N ASP A 60 8.29 4.55 11.64
CA ASP A 60 9.37 4.58 12.63
C ASP A 60 10.74 4.21 12.01
N LEU A 61 10.74 3.35 11.00
CA LEU A 61 11.93 2.86 10.30
C LEU A 61 12.23 3.60 8.99
N ASP A 62 11.47 4.64 8.65
CA ASP A 62 11.60 5.42 7.40
C ASP A 62 11.57 4.54 6.13
N LEU A 63 10.64 3.58 6.10
CA LEU A 63 10.46 2.66 4.97
C LEU A 63 9.43 3.21 3.97
N GLY A 64 9.74 3.04 2.68
CA GLY A 64 8.77 3.28 1.60
C GLY A 64 7.60 2.30 1.68
N VAL A 65 6.38 2.78 1.45
CA VAL A 65 5.16 1.95 1.53
C VAL A 65 4.42 1.97 0.19
N VAL A 66 4.32 0.79 -0.43
CA VAL A 66 3.61 0.54 -1.69
C VAL A 66 2.32 -0.22 -1.40
N LEU A 67 1.18 0.37 -1.76
CA LEU A 67 -0.14 -0.24 -1.56
C LEU A 67 -0.47 -1.15 -2.74
N MET A 68 -0.70 -2.44 -2.47
CA MET A 68 -1.28 -3.36 -3.44
C MET A 68 -2.75 -3.63 -3.14
N ARG A 69 -3.46 -4.18 -4.14
CA ARG A 69 -4.91 -4.42 -4.09
C ARG A 69 -5.74 -3.19 -3.70
N PRO A 70 -5.50 -1.99 -4.25
CA PRO A 70 -6.30 -0.82 -3.89
C PRO A 70 -7.79 -0.95 -4.23
N TYR A 71 -8.15 -1.87 -5.14
CA TYR A 71 -9.53 -2.18 -5.52
C TYR A 71 -10.05 -3.49 -4.92
N GLY A 72 -9.36 -4.09 -3.94
CA GLY A 72 -9.77 -5.35 -3.32
C GLY A 72 -9.95 -6.48 -4.34
N GLU A 73 -8.97 -6.63 -5.25
CA GLU A 73 -9.03 -7.60 -6.36
C GLU A 73 -10.28 -7.42 -7.25
N GLY A 74 -10.71 -6.17 -7.43
CA GLY A 74 -11.86 -5.80 -8.23
C GLY A 74 -13.19 -5.79 -7.45
N SER A 75 -13.24 -6.35 -6.24
CA SER A 75 -14.47 -6.39 -5.44
C SER A 75 -15.03 -5.01 -5.11
N LEU A 76 -14.16 -4.05 -4.83
CA LEU A 76 -14.57 -2.69 -4.47
C LEU A 76 -15.06 -1.87 -5.67
N VAL A 77 -14.71 -2.24 -6.89
CA VAL A 77 -15.13 -1.53 -8.11
C VAL A 77 -16.27 -2.22 -8.85
N ARG A 78 -16.66 -3.44 -8.42
CA ARG A 78 -17.83 -4.17 -8.97
C ARG A 78 -19.14 -3.40 -8.81
N GLN A 79 -19.29 -2.67 -7.71
CA GLN A 79 -20.44 -1.82 -7.45
C GLN A 79 -19.94 -0.43 -7.10
N SER A 80 -20.18 0.54 -7.99
CA SER A 80 -19.84 1.94 -7.73
C SER A 80 -21.02 2.64 -7.06
N PRO A 81 -20.78 3.55 -6.11
CA PRO A 81 -21.80 4.47 -5.60
C PRO A 81 -22.46 5.27 -6.73
N LEU A 82 -23.65 5.78 -6.47
CA LEU A 82 -24.34 6.68 -7.38
C LEU A 82 -23.51 7.96 -7.57
N ARG A 83 -23.65 8.58 -8.76
CA ARG A 83 -22.94 9.82 -9.09
C ARG A 83 -23.23 10.95 -8.09
N SER A 84 -24.43 10.99 -7.52
CA SER A 84 -24.82 11.93 -6.48
C SER A 84 -24.02 11.74 -5.19
N GLU A 85 -23.71 10.50 -4.82
CA GLU A 85 -22.89 10.18 -3.65
C GLU A 85 -21.42 10.57 -3.90
N LEU A 86 -20.95 10.43 -5.14
CA LEU A 86 -19.59 10.84 -5.52
C LEU A 86 -19.40 12.36 -5.55
N ALA A 87 -20.48 13.15 -5.64
CA ALA A 87 -20.39 14.61 -5.70
C ALA A 87 -19.70 15.22 -4.48
N ALA A 88 -19.78 14.56 -3.32
CA ALA A 88 -19.07 14.96 -2.10
C ALA A 88 -17.54 14.94 -2.24
N PHE A 89 -16.99 14.18 -3.20
CA PHE A 89 -15.55 14.09 -3.42
C PHE A 89 -15.01 15.09 -4.45
N ALA A 90 -15.89 15.79 -5.17
CA ALA A 90 -15.51 16.77 -6.18
C ALA A 90 -14.55 17.87 -5.67
N PRO A 91 -14.70 18.42 -4.45
CA PRO A 91 -13.75 19.38 -3.89
C PRO A 91 -12.31 18.85 -3.75
N PHE A 92 -12.14 17.53 -3.70
CA PHE A 92 -10.82 16.88 -3.65
C PHE A 92 -10.28 16.53 -5.04
N GLY A 93 -10.91 17.00 -6.13
CA GLY A 93 -10.50 16.69 -7.50
C GLY A 93 -10.79 15.23 -7.90
N VAL A 94 -11.71 14.56 -7.21
CA VAL A 94 -12.06 13.15 -7.41
C VAL A 94 -13.49 13.07 -7.93
N THR A 95 -13.69 12.39 -9.05
CA THR A 95 -15.00 12.29 -9.74
C THR A 95 -15.44 10.86 -10.03
N THR A 96 -14.54 9.88 -9.85
CA THR A 96 -14.85 8.45 -10.06
C THR A 96 -14.59 7.64 -8.80
N TRP A 97 -15.31 6.53 -8.65
CA TRP A 97 -15.12 5.65 -7.49
C TRP A 97 -13.71 5.04 -7.39
N PRO A 98 -13.06 4.59 -8.49
CA PRO A 98 -11.66 4.18 -8.45
C PRO A 98 -10.71 5.28 -7.95
N GLN A 99 -10.92 6.54 -8.35
CA GLN A 99 -10.13 7.66 -7.84
C GLN A 99 -10.32 7.87 -6.33
N VAL A 100 -11.55 7.68 -5.81
CA VAL A 100 -11.81 7.71 -4.36
C VAL A 100 -10.99 6.64 -3.65
N LEU A 101 -11.01 5.40 -4.14
CA LEU A 101 -10.28 4.29 -3.52
C LEU A 101 -8.75 4.52 -3.51
N LEU A 102 -8.19 5.00 -4.62
CA LEU A 102 -6.76 5.33 -4.68
C LEU A 102 -6.40 6.47 -3.71
N LYS A 103 -7.20 7.53 -3.69
CA LYS A 103 -6.96 8.68 -2.82
C LYS A 103 -7.20 8.34 -1.35
N TRP A 104 -8.13 7.44 -1.03
CA TRP A 104 -8.38 6.97 0.32
C TRP A 104 -7.12 6.35 0.93
N GLY A 105 -6.46 5.41 0.22
CA GLY A 105 -5.22 4.79 0.71
C GLY A 105 -4.05 5.78 0.81
N LEU A 106 -3.91 6.69 -0.17
CA LEU A 106 -2.87 7.72 -0.20
C LEU A 106 -3.16 8.93 0.72
N SER A 107 -4.32 8.98 1.38
CA SER A 107 -4.61 10.03 2.36
C SER A 107 -3.92 9.76 3.70
N ASP A 108 -3.42 8.54 3.92
CA ASP A 108 -2.52 8.24 5.02
C ASP A 108 -1.09 8.69 4.65
N PRO A 109 -0.47 9.64 5.38
CA PRO A 109 0.83 10.19 5.02
C PRO A 109 1.99 9.17 5.11
N ARG A 110 1.75 7.99 5.70
CA ARG A 110 2.71 6.88 5.76
C ARG A 110 2.75 6.09 4.45
N CYS A 111 1.76 6.27 3.57
CA CYS A 111 1.65 5.59 2.28
C CYS A 111 2.26 6.44 1.17
N HIS A 112 3.09 5.83 0.31
CA HIS A 112 3.89 6.58 -0.68
C HIS A 112 3.40 6.38 -2.11
N VAL A 113 3.04 5.14 -2.47
CA VAL A 113 2.60 4.78 -3.82
C VAL A 113 1.47 3.76 -3.73
N THR A 114 0.50 3.83 -4.63
CA THR A 114 -0.53 2.80 -4.84
C THR A 114 -0.37 2.21 -6.23
N ILE A 115 -0.47 0.88 -6.36
CA ILE A 115 -0.34 0.17 -7.64
C ILE A 115 -1.66 -0.51 -8.03
N PRO A 116 -2.54 0.17 -8.79
CA PRO A 116 -3.72 -0.46 -9.35
C PRO A 116 -3.34 -1.40 -10.51
N ALA A 117 -4.09 -2.50 -10.66
CA ALA A 117 -4.09 -3.31 -11.87
C ALA A 117 -5.34 -2.97 -12.71
N THR A 118 -5.16 -2.89 -14.02
CA THR A 118 -6.24 -2.73 -15.00
C THR A 118 -6.22 -3.93 -15.94
N PHE A 119 -7.38 -4.51 -16.23
CA PHE A 119 -7.56 -5.57 -17.22
C PHE A 119 -8.35 -5.05 -18.42
#